data_AF-A0AAD5YEL5-F1
#
_entry.id   AF-A0AAD5YEL5-F1
#
_cell.length_a   1.000
_cell.length_b   1.000
_cell.length_c   1.000
_cell.angle_alpha   90.00
_cell.angle_beta   90.00
_cell.angle_gamma   90.00
#
_symmetry.space_group_name_H-M   'P 1'
#
loop_
_entity.id
_entity.type
_entity.pdbx_description
1 polymer ?
#
loop_
_entity_poly.entity_id
_entity_poly.type
_entity_poly.pdbx_seq_one_letter_code
_entity_poly.pdbx_strand_id
1 'polypeptide(L)'
;MKSTKDTLEEKLGSIEEAGATRTRSKTKEMLNLALDRVGQGKPGVEKSLISLPPYPRLLRIWDYAQEVRKTLLAGIGIAVKLGEEEARVTTSGGVDKIANIGDEYLPEGVERSRRVFMPEAMFNSLADKKGRRQSKRYSGTGGAIVAGGAVDEDPNLTALSVVSVGLGALTMVGGKTLGVRGLIEGMVRVTDLFGNETVRKWAAPVLGAVTIGTAVYLVWELPSTIPKTVGRRIQAQLVKRDETLVGANGVVLQVVDDESTFLMDERGKEVKGAEDVERKAKRAVEKFREIERRAGEVREVAELVNSA
;
A
#
# COMPACT_ATOMS: atom_id res chain seq x y z
N MET A 1 44.32 12.24 39.24
CA MET A 1 42.88 11.93 39.27
C MET A 1 42.08 12.66 38.20
N LYS A 2 42.24 13.98 37.96
CA LYS A 2 41.48 14.70 36.90
C LYS A 2 41.74 14.15 35.48
N SER A 3 43.00 14.03 35.08
CA SER A 3 43.36 13.50 33.74
C SER A 3 42.83 12.07 33.46
N THR A 4 42.76 11.20 34.47
CA THR A 4 42.22 9.84 34.33
C THR A 4 40.71 9.82 34.14
N LYS A 5 40.01 10.80 34.74
CA LYS A 5 38.57 10.98 34.58
C LYS A 5 38.25 11.53 33.19
N ASP A 6 39.02 12.51 32.74
CA ASP A 6 38.82 13.15 31.43
C ASP A 6 39.01 12.13 30.28
N THR A 7 40.02 11.25 30.39
CA THR A 7 40.24 10.16 29.40
C THR A 7 39.17 9.08 29.44
N LEU A 8 38.57 8.81 30.60
CA LEU A 8 37.44 7.90 30.75
C LEU A 8 36.19 8.47 30.07
N GLU A 9 35.87 9.74 30.32
CA GLU A 9 34.72 10.42 29.70
C GLU A 9 34.86 10.48 28.17
N GLU A 10 36.05 10.76 27.66
CA GLU A 10 36.34 10.76 26.22
C GLU A 10 36.15 9.36 25.59
N LYS A 11 36.69 8.31 26.22
CA LYS A 11 36.50 6.93 25.75
C LYS A 11 35.03 6.49 25.76
N LEU A 12 34.29 6.84 26.80
CA LEU A 12 32.85 6.53 26.92
C LEU A 12 32.05 7.26 25.84
N GLY A 13 32.30 8.57 25.66
CA GLY A 13 31.64 9.37 24.63
C GLY A 13 31.94 8.84 23.22
N SER A 14 33.19 8.45 22.96
CA SER A 14 33.58 7.85 21.67
C SER A 14 32.84 6.53 21.39
N ILE A 15 32.67 5.65 22.38
CA ILE A 15 31.94 4.39 22.21
C ILE A 15 30.46 4.63 21.95
N GLU A 16 29.85 5.56 22.69
CA GLU A 16 28.45 5.95 22.51
C GLU A 16 28.21 6.52 21.12
N GLU A 17 29.00 7.51 20.71
CA GLU A 17 28.85 8.19 19.42
C GLU A 17 29.10 7.25 18.25
N ALA A 18 30.14 6.40 18.33
CA ALA A 18 30.44 5.41 17.31
C ALA A 18 29.31 4.36 17.21
N GLY A 19 28.78 3.89 18.34
CA GLY A 19 27.66 2.94 18.38
C GLY A 19 26.38 3.53 17.79
N ALA A 20 26.02 4.75 18.19
CA ALA A 20 24.83 5.46 17.71
C ALA A 20 24.92 5.76 16.21
N THR A 21 26.05 6.29 15.74
CA THR A 21 26.26 6.64 14.34
C THR A 21 26.26 5.39 13.46
N ARG A 22 26.94 4.31 13.87
CA ARG A 22 26.95 3.03 13.16
C ARG A 22 25.55 2.44 13.05
N THR A 23 24.83 2.36 14.16
CA THR A 23 23.47 1.80 14.19
C THR A 23 22.53 2.61 13.30
N ARG A 24 22.57 3.94 13.41
CA ARG A 24 21.75 4.84 12.60
C ARG A 24 22.05 4.70 11.11
N SER A 25 23.32 4.71 10.72
CA SER A 25 23.73 4.60 9.32
C SER A 25 23.32 3.26 8.73
N LYS A 26 23.65 2.15 9.41
CA LYS A 26 23.32 0.79 8.96
C LYS A 26 21.82 0.53 8.88
N THR A 27 21.06 0.97 9.88
CA THR A 27 19.60 0.81 9.88
C THR A 27 18.98 1.60 8.72
N LYS A 28 19.45 2.82 8.49
CA LYS A 28 19.00 3.64 7.36
C LYS A 28 19.32 2.98 6.02
N GLU A 29 20.53 2.46 5.86
CA GLU A 29 20.96 1.75 4.65
C GLU A 29 20.09 0.51 4.39
N MET A 30 19.86 -0.32 5.41
CA MET A 30 19.02 -1.52 5.31
C MET A 30 17.56 -1.19 4.98
N LEU A 31 16.98 -0.18 5.62
CA LEU A 31 15.61 0.25 5.35
C LEU A 31 15.46 0.86 3.95
N ASN A 32 16.42 1.69 3.52
CA ASN A 32 16.41 2.24 2.16
C ASN A 32 16.52 1.13 1.10
N LEU A 33 17.42 0.17 1.30
CA LEU A 33 17.56 -0.98 0.42
C LEU A 33 16.26 -1.80 0.34
N ALA A 34 15.60 -2.01 1.48
CA ALA A 34 14.32 -2.71 1.53
C ALA A 34 13.20 -1.92 0.82
N LEU A 35 13.13 -0.61 1.03
CA LEU A 35 12.17 0.27 0.38
C LEU A 35 12.36 0.30 -1.14
N ASP A 36 13.60 0.37 -1.62
CA ASP A 36 13.91 0.36 -3.05
C ASP A 36 13.53 -0.98 -3.70
N ARG A 37 13.80 -2.10 -3.02
CA ARG A 37 13.40 -3.44 -3.48
C ARG A 37 11.88 -3.57 -3.55
N VAL A 38 11.17 -3.09 -2.53
CA VAL A 38 9.70 -3.06 -2.54
C VAL A 38 9.18 -2.14 -3.64
N GLY A 39 9.79 -0.98 -3.87
CA GLY A 39 9.48 -0.07 -4.97
C GLY A 39 9.61 -0.72 -6.36
N GLN A 40 10.52 -1.69 -6.50
CA GLN A 40 10.68 -2.50 -7.71
C GLN A 40 9.69 -3.68 -7.79
N GLY A 41 8.80 -3.85 -6.81
CA GLY A 41 7.88 -4.98 -6.74
C GLY A 41 8.54 -6.31 -6.36
N LYS A 42 9.73 -6.26 -5.76
CA LYS A 42 10.45 -7.43 -5.24
C LYS A 42 10.23 -7.52 -3.72
N PRO A 43 10.38 -8.70 -3.10
CA PRO A 43 10.43 -8.82 -1.65
C PRO A 43 11.49 -7.87 -1.06
N GLY A 44 11.18 -7.21 0.06
CA GLY A 44 12.09 -6.25 0.70
C GLY A 44 13.39 -6.86 1.23
N VAL A 45 13.39 -8.17 1.50
CA VAL A 45 14.54 -8.94 2.00
C VAL A 45 14.84 -10.09 1.03
N GLU A 46 16.04 -10.67 1.12
CA GLU A 46 16.48 -11.74 0.22
C GLU A 46 15.49 -12.92 0.13
N LYS A 47 15.51 -13.59 -1.03
CA LYS A 47 14.55 -14.61 -1.45
C LYS A 47 14.38 -15.78 -0.46
N SER A 48 15.34 -16.00 0.44
CA SER A 48 15.30 -17.06 1.45
C SER A 48 14.27 -16.82 2.56
N LEU A 49 13.87 -15.56 2.79
CA LEU A 49 12.99 -15.20 3.90
C LEU A 49 11.53 -15.03 3.46
N ILE A 50 11.28 -14.47 2.27
CA ILE A 50 9.94 -14.24 1.72
C ILE A 50 9.92 -14.39 0.19
N SER A 51 8.94 -15.13 -0.32
CA SER A 51 8.63 -15.23 -1.75
C SER A 51 7.28 -14.59 -2.08
N LEU A 52 7.14 -14.02 -3.28
CA LEU A 52 5.86 -13.54 -3.78
C LEU A 52 4.88 -14.71 -4.01
N PRO A 53 3.58 -14.50 -3.80
CA PRO A 53 2.57 -15.51 -4.08
C PRO A 53 2.58 -15.89 -5.57
N PRO A 54 2.29 -17.15 -5.91
CA PRO A 54 2.17 -17.57 -7.31
C PRO A 54 0.95 -16.90 -7.96
N TYR A 55 1.08 -16.50 -9.22
CA TYR A 55 0.00 -15.81 -9.94
C TYR A 55 -1.20 -16.74 -10.18
N PRO A 56 -2.41 -16.42 -9.67
CA PRO A 56 -3.57 -17.32 -9.68
C PRO A 56 -4.36 -17.32 -10.99
N ARG A 57 -3.82 -16.75 -12.08
CA ARG A 57 -4.48 -16.54 -13.40
C ARG A 57 -5.61 -15.49 -13.35
N LEU A 58 -6.40 -15.36 -14.42
CA LEU A 58 -7.29 -14.21 -14.70
C LEU A 58 -8.30 -13.85 -13.62
N LEU A 59 -8.92 -14.82 -12.98
CA LEU A 59 -10.15 -14.56 -12.21
C LEU A 59 -9.87 -14.14 -10.76
N ARG A 60 -8.62 -14.24 -10.30
CA ARG A 60 -8.22 -13.95 -8.91
C ARG A 60 -7.14 -12.88 -8.81
N ILE A 61 -7.12 -11.95 -9.77
CA ILE A 61 -6.16 -10.84 -9.83
C ILE A 61 -6.26 -9.96 -8.58
N TRP A 62 -7.48 -9.79 -8.05
CA TRP A 62 -7.71 -9.00 -6.84
C TRP A 62 -7.09 -9.64 -5.59
N ASP A 63 -7.35 -10.93 -5.37
CA ASP A 63 -6.74 -11.70 -4.29
C ASP A 63 -5.20 -11.66 -4.39
N TYR A 64 -4.67 -11.84 -5.60
CA TYR A 64 -3.24 -11.75 -5.87
C TYR A 64 -2.66 -10.39 -5.49
N ALA A 65 -3.32 -9.29 -5.87
CA ALA A 65 -2.85 -7.95 -5.52
C ALA A 65 -2.82 -7.73 -4.00
N GLN A 66 -3.81 -8.25 -3.27
CA GLN A 66 -3.85 -8.17 -1.80
C GLN A 66 -2.76 -9.05 -1.15
N GLU A 67 -2.57 -10.26 -1.64
CA GLU A 67 -1.53 -11.17 -1.16
C GLU A 67 -0.13 -10.61 -1.42
N VAL A 68 0.11 -10.04 -2.61
CA VAL A 68 1.36 -9.35 -2.96
C VAL A 68 1.60 -8.18 -2.02
N ARG A 69 0.58 -7.33 -1.78
CA ARG A 69 0.67 -6.22 -0.83
C ARG A 69 1.05 -6.70 0.57
N LYS A 70 0.36 -7.71 1.09
CA LYS A 70 0.62 -8.31 2.41
C LYS A 70 2.05 -8.85 2.51
N THR A 71 2.50 -9.52 1.45
CA THR A 71 3.85 -10.08 1.35
C THR A 71 4.93 -9.00 1.34
N LEU A 72 4.72 -7.93 0.57
CA LEU A 72 5.65 -6.79 0.52
C LEU A 72 5.75 -6.08 1.87
N LEU A 73 4.62 -5.86 2.55
CA LEU A 73 4.59 -5.26 3.90
C LEU A 73 5.26 -6.16 4.94
N ALA A 74 5.03 -7.47 4.89
CA ALA A 74 5.73 -8.43 5.73
C ALA A 74 7.24 -8.39 5.49
N GLY A 75 7.68 -8.21 4.24
CA GLY A 75 9.09 -7.99 3.88
C GLY A 75 9.70 -6.77 4.55
N ILE A 76 8.99 -5.64 4.57
CA ILE A 76 9.45 -4.44 5.29
C ILE A 76 9.54 -4.71 6.80
N GLY A 77 8.54 -5.39 7.37
CA GLY A 77 8.56 -5.77 8.79
C GLY A 77 9.76 -6.65 9.16
N ILE A 78 10.19 -7.57 8.28
CA ILE A 78 11.42 -8.35 8.50
C ILE A 78 12.67 -7.47 8.38
N ALA A 79 12.72 -6.55 7.42
CA ALA A 79 13.84 -5.61 7.31
C ALA A 79 14.01 -4.75 8.57
N VAL A 80 12.91 -4.31 9.17
CA VAL A 80 12.92 -3.62 10.48
C VAL A 80 13.50 -4.52 11.56
N LYS A 81 13.08 -5.79 11.65
CA LYS A 81 13.64 -6.74 12.62
C LYS A 81 15.14 -6.98 12.44
N LEU A 82 15.63 -7.01 11.20
CA LEU A 82 17.06 -7.10 10.91
C LEU A 82 17.82 -5.84 11.37
N GLY A 83 17.23 -4.66 11.20
CA GLY A 83 17.75 -3.41 11.74
C GLY A 83 17.77 -3.39 13.27
N GLU A 84 16.70 -3.86 13.91
CA GLU A 84 16.64 -4.03 15.37
C GLU A 84 17.71 -5.00 15.88
N GLU A 85 17.94 -6.11 15.18
CA GLU A 85 18.98 -7.07 15.54
C GLU A 85 20.39 -6.46 15.44
N GLU A 86 20.70 -5.73 14.37
CA GLU A 86 21.98 -5.01 14.25
C GLU A 86 22.16 -3.97 15.36
N ALA A 87 21.07 -3.30 15.75
CA ALA A 87 21.06 -2.39 16.88
C ALA A 87 21.36 -3.11 18.20
N ARG A 88 20.71 -4.26 18.45
CA ARG A 88 20.97 -5.11 19.64
C ARG A 88 22.43 -5.51 19.71
N VAL A 89 23.01 -6.00 18.61
CA VAL A 89 24.42 -6.43 18.53
C VAL A 89 25.37 -5.27 18.77
N THR A 90 25.10 -4.11 18.18
CA THR A 90 25.94 -2.92 18.37
C THR A 90 25.87 -2.41 19.81
N THR A 91 24.67 -2.39 20.41
CA THR A 91 24.48 -1.97 21.79
C THR A 91 25.06 -2.96 22.79
N SER A 92 24.91 -4.28 22.59
CA SER A 92 25.52 -5.29 23.47
C SER A 92 27.04 -5.16 23.44
N GLY A 93 27.64 -5.08 22.26
CA GLY A 93 29.09 -4.88 22.12
C GLY A 93 29.57 -3.52 22.67
N GLY A 94 28.71 -2.49 22.68
CA GLY A 94 28.98 -1.21 23.34
C GLY A 94 28.98 -1.33 24.86
N VAL A 95 27.96 -1.99 25.43
CA VAL A 95 27.84 -2.22 26.87
C VAL A 95 29.00 -3.08 27.39
N ASP A 96 29.42 -4.11 26.64
CA ASP A 96 30.56 -4.95 27.02
C ASP A 96 31.88 -4.15 27.07
N LYS A 97 32.08 -3.23 26.11
CA LYS A 97 33.25 -2.32 26.13
C LYS A 97 33.20 -1.36 27.31
N ILE A 98 32.02 -0.83 27.65
CA ILE A 98 31.83 0.04 28.82
C ILE A 98 32.12 -0.74 30.10
N ALA A 99 31.69 -2.00 30.18
CA ALA A 99 32.00 -2.86 31.32
C ALA A 99 33.51 -3.08 31.47
N ASN A 100 34.22 -3.39 30.38
CA ASN A 100 35.67 -3.57 30.38
C ASN A 100 36.43 -2.29 30.80
N ILE A 101 35.98 -1.12 30.31
CA ILE A 101 36.55 0.18 30.73
C ILE A 101 36.24 0.44 32.20
N GLY A 102 35.05 0.08 32.68
CA GLY A 102 34.71 0.13 34.10
C GLY A 102 35.70 -0.67 34.94
N ASP A 103 36.01 -1.91 34.53
CA ASP A 103 36.96 -2.75 35.26
C ASP A 103 38.41 -2.24 35.22
N GLU A 104 38.82 -1.55 34.15
CA GLU A 104 40.16 -0.97 34.01
C GLU A 104 40.37 0.27 34.89
N TYR A 105 39.34 1.13 35.03
CA TYR A 105 39.47 2.45 35.65
C TYR A 105 38.87 2.55 37.06
N LEU A 106 38.08 1.57 37.52
CA LEU A 106 37.50 1.57 38.87
C LEU A 106 38.46 0.93 39.89
N PRO A 107 38.70 1.57 41.06
CA PRO A 107 39.52 0.98 42.12
C PRO A 107 38.84 -0.25 42.74
N GLU A 108 39.64 -1.22 43.21
CA GLU A 108 39.22 -2.58 43.63
C GLU A 108 38.24 -2.68 44.83
N GLY A 109 37.67 -1.58 45.31
CA GLY A 109 36.74 -1.54 46.46
C GLY A 109 35.37 -0.90 46.18
N VAL A 110 35.07 -0.53 44.94
CA VAL A 110 33.79 0.10 44.58
C VAL A 110 32.77 -0.98 44.18
N GLU A 111 31.55 -0.92 44.74
CA GLU A 111 30.46 -1.83 44.37
C GLU A 111 30.18 -1.77 42.87
N ARG A 112 30.40 -2.91 42.18
CA ARG A 112 30.08 -3.04 40.76
C ARG A 112 28.56 -3.13 40.58
N SER A 113 28.05 -2.41 39.58
CA SER A 113 26.65 -2.56 39.15
C SER A 113 26.42 -3.97 38.62
N ARG A 114 25.52 -4.74 39.25
CA ARG A 114 25.12 -6.09 38.80
C ARG A 114 24.09 -6.08 37.66
N ARG A 115 23.82 -4.92 37.07
CA ARG A 115 22.82 -4.79 35.99
C ARG A 115 23.38 -5.42 34.72
N VAL A 116 22.76 -6.51 34.27
CA VAL A 116 23.06 -7.15 32.99
C VAL A 116 22.16 -6.55 31.93
N PHE A 117 22.74 -6.10 30.82
CA PHE A 117 21.98 -5.62 29.68
C PHE A 117 21.27 -6.78 29.00
N MET A 118 19.95 -6.65 28.79
CA MET A 118 19.12 -7.67 28.14
C MET A 118 18.75 -7.20 26.71
N PRO A 119 19.53 -7.57 25.67
CA PRO A 119 19.27 -7.12 24.30
C PRO A 119 17.89 -7.54 23.80
N GLU A 120 17.41 -8.72 24.22
CA GLU A 120 16.09 -9.24 23.85
C GLU A 120 14.91 -8.37 24.30
N ALA A 121 15.11 -7.58 25.36
CA ALA A 121 14.07 -6.70 25.90
C ALA A 121 14.09 -5.29 25.29
N MET A 122 15.13 -4.93 24.52
CA MET A 122 15.36 -3.57 24.03
C MET A 122 14.23 -3.02 23.15
N PHE A 123 13.58 -3.89 22.37
CA PHE A 123 12.55 -3.53 21.37
C PHE A 123 11.17 -4.16 21.66
N ASN A 124 10.98 -4.81 22.81
CA ASN A 124 9.68 -5.37 23.19
C ASN A 124 8.72 -4.27 23.66
N SER A 125 7.85 -3.80 22.75
CA SER A 125 6.90 -2.70 22.98
C SER A 125 5.64 -3.08 23.80
N LEU A 126 5.72 -4.03 24.74
CA LEU A 126 4.53 -4.53 25.46
C LEU A 126 4.21 -3.84 26.80
N ALA A 127 5.00 -2.88 27.29
CA ALA A 127 4.91 -2.52 28.72
C ALA A 127 4.49 -1.09 29.10
N ASP A 128 4.20 -0.16 28.17
CA ASP A 128 4.08 1.26 28.60
C ASP A 128 2.77 2.00 28.27
N LYS A 129 1.67 1.29 27.96
CA LYS A 129 0.37 1.97 27.68
C LYS A 129 -0.86 1.53 28.48
N LYS A 130 -0.82 0.47 29.30
CA LYS A 130 -2.03 0.01 30.02
C LYS A 130 -2.00 0.13 31.55
N GLY A 131 -0.84 0.37 32.17
CA GLY A 131 -0.73 0.45 33.64
C GLY A 131 -0.86 1.85 34.25
N ARG A 132 -0.80 2.94 33.45
CA ARG A 132 -0.57 4.30 33.99
C ARG A 132 -1.73 5.30 33.78
N ARG A 133 -2.93 4.83 33.43
CA ARG A 133 -4.09 5.70 33.14
C ARG A 133 -5.39 5.38 33.90
N GLN A 134 -5.31 4.69 35.04
CA GLN A 134 -6.44 4.61 35.99
C GLN A 134 -6.10 5.28 37.32
N SER A 135 -5.81 6.58 37.27
CA SER A 135 -6.00 7.43 38.44
C SER A 135 -6.32 8.84 37.96
N LYS A 136 -7.49 9.35 38.37
CA LYS A 136 -8.06 10.67 38.07
C LYS A 136 -8.66 10.83 36.67
N ARG A 137 -9.97 10.64 36.58
CA ARG A 137 -10.94 11.74 36.56
C ARG A 137 -12.36 11.19 36.66
N TYR A 138 -12.90 11.21 37.88
CA TYR A 138 -14.34 11.29 38.10
C TYR A 138 -14.66 12.79 38.25
N SER A 139 -15.06 13.42 37.16
CA SER A 139 -15.91 14.60 37.11
C SER A 139 -16.39 14.63 35.66
N GLY A 140 -17.61 14.20 35.37
CA GLY A 140 -18.78 14.97 35.72
C GLY A 140 -19.00 15.98 34.61
N THR A 141 -20.18 15.92 33.99
CA THR A 141 -20.77 16.86 33.02
C THR A 141 -20.50 16.58 31.54
N GLY A 142 -21.49 15.94 30.91
CA GLY A 142 -22.22 16.57 29.80
C GLY A 142 -21.62 16.47 28.39
N GLY A 143 -22.20 15.58 27.59
CA GLY A 143 -22.92 16.07 26.41
C GLY A 143 -22.20 16.07 25.05
N ALA A 144 -22.97 15.57 24.08
CA ALA A 144 -22.99 15.95 22.67
C ALA A 144 -21.99 15.27 21.71
N ILE A 145 -22.56 14.24 21.07
CA ILE A 145 -22.36 13.82 19.67
C ILE A 145 -22.29 15.06 18.76
N VAL A 146 -21.26 15.17 17.92
CA VAL A 146 -21.20 16.13 16.81
C VAL A 146 -21.09 15.38 15.49
N ALA A 147 -22.20 15.37 14.77
CA ALA A 147 -22.32 15.10 13.36
C ALA A 147 -22.72 16.42 12.67
N GLY A 148 -22.24 16.63 11.45
CA GLY A 148 -22.79 17.63 10.53
C GLY A 148 -22.01 18.94 10.48
N GLY A 149 -21.44 19.21 9.31
CA GLY A 149 -20.91 20.51 8.96
C GLY A 149 -22.02 21.54 8.75
N ALA A 150 -21.64 22.80 8.91
CA ALA A 150 -22.32 23.94 8.32
C ALA A 150 -21.24 24.90 7.80
N VAL A 151 -21.47 25.29 6.56
CA VAL A 151 -20.78 26.31 5.79
C VAL A 151 -21.24 27.66 6.35
N ASP A 152 -20.30 28.53 6.72
CA ASP A 152 -20.62 29.95 6.94
C ASP A 152 -20.32 30.73 5.65
N GLU A 153 -21.38 31.30 5.10
CA GLU A 153 -21.37 32.32 4.04
C GLU A 153 -21.23 33.69 4.69
N ASP A 154 -20.16 34.41 4.36
CA ASP A 154 -20.13 35.88 4.44
C ASP A 154 -20.25 36.46 3.02
N PRO A 155 -21.31 37.23 2.72
CA PRO A 155 -21.53 37.84 1.42
C PRO A 155 -20.95 39.25 1.40
N ASN A 156 -19.85 39.45 0.65
CA ASN A 156 -19.56 40.68 -0.10
C ASN A 156 -18.38 40.42 -1.06
N LEU A 157 -18.79 39.92 -2.23
CA LEU A 157 -18.13 39.89 -3.54
C LEU A 157 -16.92 40.82 -3.71
N THR A 158 -15.80 40.28 -4.17
CA THR A 158 -15.11 40.81 -5.37
C THR A 158 -14.39 39.67 -6.10
N ALA A 159 -14.98 39.30 -7.24
CA ALA A 159 -14.44 38.64 -8.42
C ALA A 159 -12.97 38.16 -8.37
N LEU A 160 -12.74 36.82 -8.39
CA LEU A 160 -11.68 36.18 -9.21
C LEU A 160 -11.52 34.64 -9.12
N SER A 161 -12.43 33.82 -8.56
CA SER A 161 -12.19 32.36 -8.53
C SER A 161 -13.41 31.48 -8.78
N VAL A 162 -14.12 31.75 -9.88
CA VAL A 162 -14.88 30.70 -10.58
C VAL A 162 -13.95 30.05 -11.60
N VAL A 163 -13.48 28.82 -11.35
CA VAL A 163 -13.15 27.80 -12.39
C VAL A 163 -13.13 26.43 -11.69
N SER A 164 -14.22 25.67 -11.62
CA SER A 164 -14.56 24.60 -12.57
C SER A 164 -13.36 23.94 -13.27
N VAL A 165 -12.60 23.12 -12.55
CA VAL A 165 -11.64 22.19 -13.17
C VAL A 165 -12.41 21.02 -13.80
N GLY A 166 -13.06 21.32 -14.91
CA GLY A 166 -13.60 20.38 -15.87
C GLY A 166 -13.37 21.00 -17.25
N LEU A 167 -12.59 20.31 -18.09
CA LEU A 167 -12.24 20.62 -19.49
C LEU A 167 -10.95 21.42 -19.81
N GLY A 168 -10.10 21.82 -18.84
CA GLY A 168 -8.96 22.71 -19.13
C GLY A 168 -7.54 22.11 -19.32
N ALA A 169 -7.28 20.85 -18.99
CA ALA A 169 -5.90 20.40 -18.68
C ALA A 169 -5.07 19.82 -19.85
N LEU A 170 -5.47 20.00 -21.12
CA LEU A 170 -4.71 19.47 -22.27
C LEU A 170 -3.81 20.49 -22.98
N THR A 171 -3.76 21.76 -22.55
CA THR A 171 -3.13 22.83 -23.35
C THR A 171 -1.90 23.51 -22.76
N MET A 172 -1.31 23.04 -21.65
CA MET A 172 -0.12 23.74 -21.11
C MET A 172 0.96 22.80 -20.55
N VAL A 173 1.76 22.23 -21.46
CA VAL A 173 3.24 22.22 -21.37
C VAL A 173 3.79 22.13 -22.80
N GLY A 174 4.61 23.11 -23.22
CA GLY A 174 5.61 22.92 -24.27
C GLY A 174 5.22 23.40 -25.68
N GLY A 175 5.63 24.63 -26.01
CA GLY A 175 5.51 25.20 -27.35
C GLY A 175 6.29 24.41 -28.41
N LYS A 176 5.56 23.80 -29.34
CA LYS A 176 5.85 23.66 -30.78
C LYS A 176 4.56 23.18 -31.45
N THR A 177 4.09 23.93 -32.43
CA THR A 177 2.76 23.96 -33.05
C THR A 177 2.37 22.73 -33.91
N LEU A 178 2.79 21.52 -33.55
CA LEU A 178 2.66 20.31 -34.39
C LEU A 178 1.52 19.34 -33.99
N GLY A 179 0.53 19.77 -33.19
CA GLY A 179 -0.52 18.86 -32.68
C GLY A 179 -1.91 19.03 -33.28
N VAL A 180 -2.40 20.27 -33.45
CA VAL A 180 -3.83 20.50 -33.67
C VAL A 180 -4.27 20.22 -35.11
N ARG A 181 -3.44 20.53 -36.11
CA ARG A 181 -3.75 20.20 -37.52
C ARG A 181 -3.70 18.70 -37.80
N GLY A 182 -2.84 17.93 -37.11
CA GLY A 182 -2.78 16.47 -37.25
C GLY A 182 -3.98 15.76 -36.64
N LEU A 183 -4.54 16.28 -35.55
CA LEU A 183 -5.77 15.76 -34.94
C LEU A 183 -7.00 16.07 -35.78
N ILE A 184 -7.09 17.28 -36.36
CA ILE A 184 -8.23 17.68 -37.21
C ILE A 184 -8.17 16.92 -38.55
N GLU A 185 -7.01 16.84 -39.21
CA GLU A 185 -6.88 16.06 -40.45
C GLU A 185 -7.01 14.54 -40.19
N GLY A 186 -6.56 14.07 -39.03
CA GLY A 186 -6.76 12.69 -38.57
C GLY A 186 -8.23 12.36 -38.34
N MET A 187 -9.01 13.25 -37.71
CA MET A 187 -10.45 13.06 -37.53
C MET A 187 -11.22 13.07 -38.85
N VAL A 188 -10.86 13.95 -39.79
CA VAL A 188 -11.52 14.03 -41.11
C VAL A 188 -11.22 12.80 -41.97
N ARG A 189 -10.00 12.24 -41.92
CA ARG A 189 -9.68 10.98 -42.61
C ARG A 189 -10.35 9.76 -41.98
N VAL A 190 -10.63 9.78 -40.68
CA VAL A 190 -11.42 8.74 -40.02
C VAL A 190 -12.84 8.73 -40.56
N THR A 191 -13.46 9.88 -40.82
CA THR A 191 -14.77 9.95 -41.47
C THR A 191 -14.77 9.43 -42.91
N ASP A 192 -13.71 9.67 -43.69
CA ASP A 192 -13.58 9.12 -45.05
C ASP A 192 -13.32 7.60 -45.06
N LEU A 193 -12.68 7.06 -44.02
CA LEU A 193 -12.47 5.62 -43.84
C LEU A 193 -13.78 4.85 -43.59
N PHE A 194 -14.81 5.49 -43.02
CA PHE A 194 -16.13 4.90 -42.82
C PHE A 194 -16.96 4.81 -44.12
N GLY A 195 -16.58 5.54 -45.17
CA GLY A 195 -17.24 5.49 -46.48
C GLY A 195 -16.79 4.33 -47.38
N ASN A 196 -15.67 3.67 -47.06
CA ASN A 196 -15.14 2.58 -47.88
C ASN A 196 -15.74 1.23 -47.46
N GLU A 197 -16.46 0.59 -48.40
CA GLU A 197 -17.13 -0.70 -48.17
C GLU A 197 -16.16 -1.83 -47.80
N THR A 198 -14.91 -1.75 -48.26
CA THR A 198 -13.84 -2.69 -47.92
C THR A 198 -13.38 -2.50 -46.48
N VAL A 199 -13.22 -1.25 -46.03
CA VAL A 199 -12.83 -0.93 -44.64
C VAL A 199 -13.93 -1.37 -43.68
N ARG A 200 -15.21 -1.17 -44.01
CA ARG A 200 -16.34 -1.62 -43.17
C ARG A 200 -16.40 -3.15 -43.01
N LYS A 201 -16.08 -3.91 -44.08
CA LYS A 201 -16.04 -5.38 -44.04
C LYS A 201 -14.89 -5.91 -43.17
N TRP A 202 -13.74 -5.24 -43.17
CA TRP A 202 -12.58 -5.62 -42.36
C TRP A 202 -12.51 -4.96 -40.98
N ALA A 203 -13.28 -3.89 -40.74
CA ALA A 203 -13.28 -3.16 -39.47
C ALA A 203 -13.66 -4.07 -38.30
N ALA A 204 -14.74 -4.84 -38.41
CA ALA A 204 -15.17 -5.74 -37.34
C ALA A 204 -14.12 -6.84 -37.02
N PRO A 205 -13.56 -7.58 -38.00
CA PRO A 205 -12.48 -8.53 -37.74
C PRO A 205 -11.22 -7.90 -37.16
N VAL A 206 -10.75 -6.77 -37.70
CA VAL A 206 -9.53 -6.11 -37.23
C VAL A 206 -9.73 -5.56 -35.82
N LEU A 207 -10.86 -4.92 -35.54
CA LEU A 207 -11.18 -4.43 -34.21
C LEU A 207 -11.31 -5.58 -33.21
N GLY A 208 -11.91 -6.71 -33.62
CA GLY A 208 -11.96 -7.94 -32.84
C GLY A 208 -10.57 -8.50 -32.54
N ALA A 209 -9.70 -8.59 -33.54
CA ALA A 209 -8.33 -9.07 -33.35
C ALA A 209 -7.50 -8.13 -32.46
N VAL A 210 -7.64 -6.82 -32.62
CA VAL A 210 -6.94 -5.81 -31.80
C VAL A 210 -7.42 -5.85 -30.35
N THR A 211 -8.74 -5.96 -30.12
CA THR A 211 -9.30 -6.04 -28.76
C THR A 211 -8.88 -7.33 -28.06
N ILE A 212 -8.95 -8.48 -28.74
CA ILE A 212 -8.47 -9.76 -28.20
C ILE A 212 -6.96 -9.73 -27.95
N GLY A 213 -6.17 -9.23 -28.90
CA GLY A 213 -4.72 -9.08 -28.74
C GLY A 213 -4.35 -8.18 -27.57
N THR A 214 -5.08 -7.07 -27.38
CA THR A 214 -4.89 -6.17 -26.25
C THR A 214 -5.25 -6.86 -24.93
N ALA A 215 -6.34 -7.61 -24.87
CA ALA A 215 -6.73 -8.37 -23.68
C ALA A 215 -5.69 -9.42 -23.31
N VAL A 216 -5.19 -10.18 -24.29
CA VAL A 216 -4.12 -11.17 -24.10
C VAL A 216 -2.82 -10.50 -23.63
N TYR A 217 -2.47 -9.35 -24.21
CA TYR A 217 -1.28 -8.59 -23.82
C TYR A 217 -1.36 -8.14 -22.36
N LEU A 218 -2.50 -7.57 -21.93
CA LEU A 218 -2.69 -7.17 -20.55
C LEU A 218 -2.52 -8.36 -19.61
N VAL A 219 -3.11 -9.50 -19.94
CA VAL A 219 -3.03 -10.73 -19.12
C VAL A 219 -1.60 -11.24 -18.95
N TRP A 220 -0.80 -11.19 -20.02
CA TRP A 220 0.62 -11.54 -19.97
C TRP A 220 1.41 -10.58 -19.07
N GLU A 221 1.05 -9.30 -19.08
CA GLU A 221 1.80 -8.24 -18.39
C GLU A 221 1.44 -8.09 -16.90
N LEU A 222 0.26 -8.57 -16.47
CA LEU A 222 -0.21 -8.57 -15.08
C LEU A 222 0.79 -9.13 -14.05
N PRO A 223 1.41 -10.32 -14.23
CA PRO A 223 2.33 -10.88 -13.23
C PRO A 223 3.52 -9.96 -12.91
N SER A 224 3.98 -9.17 -13.89
CA SER A 224 5.14 -8.30 -13.73
C SER A 224 4.79 -6.89 -13.23
N THR A 225 3.59 -6.39 -13.55
CA THR A 225 3.17 -5.01 -13.29
C THR A 225 2.51 -4.81 -11.94
N ILE A 226 1.71 -5.77 -11.47
CA ILE A 226 1.01 -5.66 -10.18
C ILE A 226 1.99 -5.48 -9.01
N PRO A 227 3.06 -6.29 -8.86
CA PRO A 227 4.00 -6.09 -7.77
C PRO A 227 4.68 -4.73 -7.80
N LYS A 228 5.06 -4.25 -9.00
CA LYS A 228 5.71 -2.94 -9.17
C LYS A 228 4.79 -1.78 -8.78
N THR A 229 3.53 -1.82 -9.21
CA THR A 229 2.56 -0.75 -8.94
C THR A 229 2.17 -0.68 -7.47
N VAL A 230 1.91 -1.84 -6.84
CA VAL A 230 1.65 -1.94 -5.40
C VAL A 230 2.88 -1.50 -4.60
N GLY A 231 4.07 -1.98 -4.99
CA GLY A 231 5.34 -1.63 -4.38
C GLY A 231 5.64 -0.13 -4.37
N ARG A 232 5.50 0.54 -5.53
CA ARG A 232 5.67 2.00 -5.64
C ARG A 232 4.68 2.78 -4.77
N ARG A 233 3.43 2.31 -4.66
CA ARG A 233 2.42 2.95 -3.80
C ARG A 233 2.78 2.81 -2.32
N ILE A 234 3.25 1.63 -1.88
CA ILE A 234 3.73 1.41 -0.51
C ILE A 234 4.93 2.32 -0.23
N GLN A 235 5.91 2.36 -1.14
CA GLN A 235 7.10 3.20 -1.01
C GLN A 235 6.71 4.69 -0.87
N ALA A 236 5.85 5.20 -1.75
CA ALA A 236 5.39 6.59 -1.69
C ALA A 236 4.67 6.92 -0.37
N GLN A 237 3.87 5.98 0.16
CA GLN A 237 3.19 6.16 1.44
C GLN A 237 4.13 6.12 2.65
N LEU A 238 5.22 5.34 2.58
CA LEU A 238 6.19 5.25 3.67
C LEU A 238 7.17 6.43 3.64
N VAL A 239 7.64 6.83 2.46
CA VAL A 239 8.50 8.01 2.29
C VAL A 239 7.78 9.28 2.73
N LYS A 240 6.51 9.46 2.34
CA LYS A 240 5.70 10.60 2.79
C LYS A 240 5.52 10.65 4.30
N ARG A 241 5.47 9.49 4.97
CA ARG A 241 5.34 9.39 6.43
C ARG A 241 6.66 9.68 7.15
N ASP A 242 7.80 9.35 6.56
CA ASP A 242 9.12 9.67 7.10
C ASP A 242 9.31 11.18 7.27
N GLU A 243 8.90 11.98 6.28
CA GLU A 243 8.95 13.46 6.35
C GLU A 243 8.12 14.04 7.51
N THR A 244 7.01 13.38 7.87
CA THR A 244 6.18 13.78 9.03
C THR A 244 6.69 13.25 10.37
N LEU A 245 7.47 12.17 10.38
CA LEU A 245 7.97 11.49 11.59
C LEU A 245 9.33 12.01 12.06
N VAL A 246 10.05 12.82 11.28
CA VAL A 246 11.22 13.59 11.77
C VAL A 246 10.85 14.55 12.92
N GLY A 247 9.55 14.80 13.17
CA GLY A 247 9.06 15.58 14.31
C GLY A 247 8.66 14.80 15.57
N ALA A 248 8.55 13.47 15.55
CA ALA A 248 8.06 12.71 16.71
C ALA A 248 8.56 11.27 16.74
N ASN A 249 9.35 10.97 17.76
CA ASN A 249 9.89 9.65 18.05
C ASN A 249 8.80 8.56 18.09
N GLY A 250 8.94 7.55 17.22
CA GLY A 250 8.49 6.18 17.46
C GLY A 250 6.99 5.89 17.36
N VAL A 251 6.43 5.85 16.14
CA VAL A 251 5.19 5.12 15.84
C VAL A 251 5.20 4.63 14.38
N VAL A 252 5.96 3.57 14.06
CA VAL A 252 6.02 3.03 12.69
C VAL A 252 5.02 1.89 12.44
N LEU A 253 4.26 1.44 13.45
CA LEU A 253 3.44 0.23 13.30
C LEU A 253 1.96 0.37 13.68
N GLN A 254 1.45 1.56 14.00
CA GLN A 254 0.07 1.69 14.51
C GLN A 254 -0.92 2.41 13.58
N VAL A 255 -0.53 2.80 12.35
CA VAL A 255 -1.41 3.61 11.46
C VAL A 255 -1.71 2.89 10.12
N VAL A 256 -1.32 1.63 9.94
CA VAL A 256 -1.49 0.93 8.65
C VAL A 256 -2.61 -0.13 8.67
N ASP A 257 -3.42 -0.21 9.73
CA ASP A 257 -4.57 -1.12 9.76
C ASP A 257 -5.90 -0.47 9.34
N ASP A 258 -6.08 0.86 9.46
CA ASP A 258 -7.45 1.41 9.42
C ASP A 258 -7.90 2.07 8.09
N GLU A 259 -7.00 2.67 7.29
CA GLU A 259 -7.45 3.53 6.17
C GLU A 259 -7.35 2.88 4.77
N SER A 260 -6.44 1.91 4.59
CA SER A 260 -6.18 1.27 3.29
C SER A 260 -7.02 0.01 3.02
N THR A 261 -7.60 -0.56 4.07
CA THR A 261 -8.60 -1.63 4.07
C THR A 261 -10.00 -1.06 3.78
N PHE A 262 -10.30 0.16 4.24
CA PHE A 262 -11.64 0.76 4.12
C PHE A 262 -12.03 1.13 2.67
N LEU A 263 -11.14 1.78 1.91
CA LEU A 263 -11.45 2.20 0.52
C LEU A 263 -11.48 1.06 -0.51
N MET A 264 -10.90 -0.11 -0.18
CA MET A 264 -10.91 -1.29 -1.05
C MET A 264 -11.95 -2.35 -0.62
N ASP A 265 -12.36 -2.39 0.64
CA ASP A 265 -13.46 -3.25 1.11
C ASP A 265 -14.82 -2.73 0.62
N GLU A 266 -14.99 -1.41 0.45
CA GLU A 266 -16.18 -0.80 -0.16
C GLU A 266 -16.33 -1.19 -1.64
N ARG A 267 -15.26 -1.01 -2.45
CA ARG A 267 -15.26 -1.44 -3.86
C ARG A 267 -15.24 -2.96 -4.01
N GLY A 268 -14.64 -3.69 -3.08
CA GLY A 268 -14.69 -5.15 -3.03
C GLY A 268 -16.10 -5.66 -2.78
N LYS A 269 -16.89 -5.01 -1.93
CA LYS A 269 -18.31 -5.31 -1.71
C LYS A 269 -19.17 -4.97 -2.91
N GLU A 270 -18.89 -3.89 -3.63
CA GLU A 270 -19.59 -3.55 -4.88
C GLU A 270 -19.32 -4.58 -5.99
N VAL A 271 -18.06 -4.99 -6.19
CA VAL A 271 -17.70 -5.98 -7.22
C VAL A 271 -18.24 -7.36 -6.86
N LYS A 272 -18.20 -7.74 -5.58
CA LYS A 272 -18.80 -8.99 -5.10
C LYS A 272 -20.33 -8.97 -5.20
N GLY A 273 -20.94 -7.80 -4.99
CA GLY A 273 -22.35 -7.55 -5.25
C GLY A 273 -22.70 -7.69 -6.74
N ALA A 274 -21.87 -7.15 -7.63
CA ALA A 274 -22.02 -7.29 -9.07
C ALA A 274 -21.90 -8.75 -9.53
N GLU A 275 -20.98 -9.51 -8.97
CA GLU A 275 -20.79 -10.94 -9.25
C GLU A 275 -21.98 -11.78 -8.75
N ASP A 276 -22.54 -11.46 -7.59
CA ASP A 276 -23.76 -12.09 -7.07
C ASP A 276 -25.01 -11.75 -7.90
N VAL A 277 -25.09 -10.54 -8.46
CA VAL A 277 -26.15 -10.13 -9.38
C VAL A 277 -26.05 -10.90 -10.71
N GLU A 278 -24.85 -11.07 -11.26
CA GLU A 278 -24.63 -11.87 -12.48
C GLU A 278 -25.03 -13.34 -12.26
N ARG A 279 -24.69 -13.91 -11.10
CA ARG A 279 -25.07 -15.28 -10.74
C ARG A 279 -26.59 -15.45 -10.62
N LYS A 280 -27.29 -14.47 -10.07
CA LYS A 280 -28.77 -14.47 -10.01
C LYS A 280 -29.39 -14.33 -11.39
N ALA A 281 -28.83 -13.49 -12.26
CA ALA A 281 -29.30 -13.33 -13.64
C ALA A 281 -29.18 -14.64 -14.45
N LYS A 282 -28.04 -15.36 -14.35
CA LYS A 282 -27.87 -16.67 -15.00
C LYS A 282 -28.91 -17.70 -14.53
N ARG A 283 -29.18 -17.76 -13.22
CA ARG A 283 -30.21 -18.66 -12.65
C ARG A 283 -31.62 -18.29 -13.11
N ALA A 284 -31.91 -17.00 -13.29
CA ALA A 284 -33.20 -16.55 -13.81
C ALA A 284 -33.39 -16.97 -15.27
N VAL A 285 -32.37 -16.79 -16.12
CA VAL A 285 -32.40 -17.24 -17.53
C VAL A 285 -32.62 -18.75 -17.63
N GLU A 286 -31.98 -19.53 -16.77
CA GLU A 286 -32.15 -20.98 -16.72
C GLU A 286 -33.60 -21.38 -16.35
N LYS A 287 -34.20 -20.70 -15.38
CA LYS A 287 -35.63 -20.88 -15.04
C LYS A 287 -36.56 -20.50 -16.20
N PHE A 288 -36.29 -19.43 -16.92
CA PHE A 288 -37.11 -19.04 -18.07
C PHE A 288 -37.05 -20.09 -19.19
N ARG A 289 -35.87 -20.66 -19.45
CA ARG A 289 -35.74 -21.78 -20.39
C ARG A 289 -36.51 -23.03 -19.93
N GLU A 290 -36.52 -23.30 -18.62
CA GLU A 290 -37.30 -24.42 -18.09
C GLU A 290 -38.82 -24.19 -18.25
N ILE A 291 -39.30 -22.96 -18.04
CA ILE A 291 -40.70 -22.58 -18.24
C ILE A 291 -41.07 -22.68 -19.73
N GLU A 292 -40.22 -22.22 -20.64
CA GLU A 292 -40.42 -22.32 -22.08
C GLU A 292 -40.55 -23.79 -22.52
N ARG A 293 -39.68 -24.66 -21.99
CA ARG A 293 -39.75 -26.11 -22.25
C ARG A 293 -41.08 -26.71 -21.79
N ARG A 294 -41.52 -26.38 -20.56
CA ARG A 294 -42.81 -26.86 -20.02
C ARG A 294 -44.02 -26.27 -20.78
N ALA A 295 -43.94 -25.03 -21.24
CA ALA A 295 -44.98 -24.41 -22.06
C ALA A 295 -45.08 -25.07 -23.45
N GLY A 296 -43.94 -25.46 -24.03
CA GLY A 296 -43.88 -26.27 -25.25
C GLY A 296 -44.56 -27.63 -25.09
N GLU A 297 -44.26 -28.34 -23.99
CA GLU A 297 -44.89 -29.64 -23.67
C GLU A 297 -46.42 -29.52 -23.52
N VAL A 298 -46.92 -28.47 -22.84
CA VAL A 298 -48.37 -28.23 -22.70
C VAL A 298 -49.03 -27.91 -24.03
N ARG A 299 -48.34 -27.16 -24.91
CA ARG A 299 -48.85 -26.86 -26.25
C ARG A 299 -48.93 -28.10 -27.13
N GLU A 300 -47.93 -28.96 -27.10
CA GLU A 300 -47.92 -30.23 -27.83
C GLU A 300 -49.06 -31.15 -27.36
N VAL A 301 -49.28 -31.24 -26.05
CA VAL A 301 -50.41 -32.00 -25.47
C VAL A 301 -51.76 -31.39 -25.88
N ALA A 302 -51.90 -30.06 -25.90
CA ALA A 302 -53.13 -29.40 -26.32
C ALA A 302 -53.42 -29.58 -27.82
N GLU A 303 -52.39 -29.58 -28.68
CA GLU A 303 -52.54 -29.85 -30.11
C GLU A 303 -52.91 -31.32 -30.38
N LEU A 304 -52.41 -32.27 -29.58
CA LEU A 304 -52.83 -33.68 -29.64
C LEU A 304 -54.30 -33.91 -29.23
N VAL A 305 -54.80 -33.18 -28.22
CA VAL A 305 -56.20 -33.27 -27.79
C VAL A 305 -57.17 -32.69 -28.83
N ASN A 306 -56.73 -31.69 -29.60
CA ASN A 306 -57.57 -31.06 -30.65
C ASN A 306 -57.56 -31.84 -31.98
N SER A 307 -56.75 -32.90 -32.07
CA SER A 307 -56.59 -33.77 -33.24
C SER A 307 -57.29 -35.13 -33.10
N ALA A 308 -57.94 -35.39 -31.96
CA ALA A 308 -58.70 -36.60 -31.64
C ALA A 308 -60.21 -36.29 -31.64
#